data_AF-A0A540K515-F1
#
_entry.id   AF-A0A540K515-F1
#
_cell.length_a   1.000
_cell.length_b   1.000
_cell.length_c   1.000
_cell.angle_alpha   90.00
_cell.angle_beta   90.00
_cell.angle_gamma   90.00
#
_symmetry.space_group_name_H-M   'P 1'
#
loop_
_entity.id
_entity.type
_entity.pdbx_description
1 polymer ?
#
loop_
_entity_poly.entity_id
_entity_poly.type
_entity_poly.pdbx_seq_one_letter_code
_entity_poly.pdbx_strand_id
1 'polypeptide(L)'
;MTKLIEKARNNASAYEKRSEYCDRELTKTDLEMVTHLDPLRVYPYRYRAAVLMDSHKEAEAIAELSRAIAFKADLHLLHLRAAFHEHVGDVMGALRDCRAALSVDPNHQEMLELHSRVNSHEP
;
A
#
# COMPACT_ATOMS: atom_id res chain seq x y z
N MET A 1 0.00 7.16 26.97
CA MET A 1 1.02 7.67 26.01
C MET A 1 2.34 6.99 26.34
N THR A 2 2.94 6.24 25.40
CA THR A 2 4.17 5.47 25.68
C THR A 2 5.40 6.39 25.79
N LYS A 3 6.29 6.13 26.77
CA LYS A 3 7.54 6.89 27.00
C LYS A 3 8.43 7.01 25.75
N LEU A 4 8.25 6.13 24.77
CA LEU A 4 8.98 6.11 23.50
C LEU A 4 8.70 7.35 22.65
N ILE A 5 7.44 7.80 22.58
CA ILE A 5 7.03 8.93 21.72
C ILE A 5 7.30 10.27 22.39
N GLU A 6 7.32 10.34 23.72
CA GLU A 6 7.71 11.57 24.43
C GLU A 6 9.16 11.99 24.13
N LYS A 7 10.08 11.02 23.98
CA LYS A 7 11.47 11.29 23.63
C LYS A 7 11.74 11.37 22.13
N ALA A 8 10.85 10.82 21.29
CA ALA A 8 11.07 10.67 19.86
C ALA A 8 9.89 11.22 19.02
N ARG A 9 9.37 12.39 19.40
CA ARG A 9 8.21 13.04 18.74
C ARG A 9 8.35 13.25 17.23
N ASN A 10 9.58 13.28 16.71
CA ASN A 10 9.87 13.44 15.28
C ASN A 10 10.40 12.15 14.62
N ASN A 11 10.20 10.99 15.24
CA ASN A 11 10.70 9.72 14.71
C ASN A 11 9.57 8.88 14.11
N ALA A 12 9.47 8.88 12.78
CA ALA A 12 8.55 8.04 12.03
C ALA A 12 8.59 6.56 12.45
N SER A 13 9.78 5.99 12.70
CA SER A 13 9.92 4.60 13.16
C SER A 13 9.29 4.34 14.52
N ALA A 14 9.23 5.33 15.40
CA ALA A 14 8.63 5.17 16.73
C ALA A 14 7.10 5.09 16.66
N TYR A 15 6.48 5.89 15.78
CA TYR A 15 5.04 5.81 15.50
C TYR A 15 4.68 4.52 14.76
N GLU A 16 5.48 4.14 13.75
CA GLU A 16 5.28 2.89 12.99
C GLU A 16 5.31 1.68 13.91
N LYS A 17 6.35 1.55 14.74
CA LYS A 17 6.49 0.43 15.67
C LYS A 17 5.39 0.37 16.72
N ARG A 18 4.81 1.51 17.10
CA ARG A 18 3.67 1.53 18.04
C ARG A 18 2.38 1.10 17.36
N SER A 19 2.19 1.49 16.11
CA SER A 19 1.01 1.16 15.31
C SER A 19 0.80 -0.36 15.14
N GLU A 20 1.88 -1.15 15.19
CA GLU A 20 1.88 -2.63 15.15
C GLU A 20 1.21 -3.30 16.36
N TYR A 21 1.12 -2.61 17.50
CA TYR A 21 0.66 -3.20 18.78
C TYR A 21 -0.53 -2.47 19.40
N CYS A 22 -1.07 -1.44 18.75
CA CYS A 22 -2.13 -0.62 19.30
C CYS A 22 -3.51 -0.95 18.71
N ASP A 23 -4.56 -0.44 19.36
CA ASP A 23 -5.92 -0.54 18.86
C ASP A 23 -6.09 0.22 17.53
N ARG A 24 -7.04 -0.22 16.71
CA ARG A 24 -7.25 0.24 15.32
C ARG A 24 -7.32 1.78 15.16
N GLU A 25 -7.94 2.49 16.11
CA GLU A 25 -8.00 3.96 16.09
C GLU A 25 -6.64 4.62 16.35
N LEU A 26 -5.88 4.12 17.33
CA LEU A 26 -4.53 4.61 17.62
C LEU A 26 -3.55 4.28 16.49
N THR A 27 -3.70 3.11 15.88
CA THR A 27 -2.93 2.72 14.69
C THR A 27 -3.16 3.71 13.56
N LYS A 28 -4.40 4.14 13.31
CA LYS A 28 -4.70 5.15 12.28
C LYS A 28 -3.97 6.47 12.54
N THR A 29 -4.10 7.01 13.76
CA THR A 29 -3.43 8.27 14.14
C THR A 29 -1.91 8.17 14.06
N ASP A 30 -1.34 7.05 14.49
CA ASP A 30 0.11 6.83 14.43
C ASP A 30 0.60 6.80 12.98
N LEU A 31 -0.11 6.09 12.09
CA LEU A 31 0.25 6.01 10.68
C LEU A 31 0.08 7.32 9.92
N GLU A 32 -0.89 8.16 10.31
CA GLU A 32 -1.00 9.53 9.83
C GLU A 32 0.24 10.35 10.21
N MET A 33 0.72 10.23 11.45
CA MET A 33 1.96 10.87 11.89
C MET A 33 3.19 10.33 11.16
N VAL A 34 3.29 9.01 10.92
CA VAL A 34 4.38 8.44 10.12
C VAL A 34 4.41 9.08 8.73
N THR A 35 3.26 9.18 8.08
CA THR A 35 3.14 9.77 6.74
C THR A 35 3.54 11.25 6.73
N HIS A 36 3.17 11.98 7.78
CA HIS A 36 3.53 13.40 7.92
C HIS A 36 5.04 13.60 8.12
N LEU A 37 5.68 12.72 8.90
CA LEU A 37 7.11 12.80 9.19
C LEU A 37 7.99 12.26 8.06
N ASP A 38 7.53 11.22 7.36
CA ASP A 38 8.28 10.54 6.29
C ASP A 38 7.31 9.94 5.25
N PRO A 39 6.96 10.70 4.19
CA PRO A 39 6.04 10.26 3.14
C PRO A 39 6.57 9.11 2.28
N LEU A 40 7.86 8.77 2.36
CA LEU A 40 8.46 7.70 1.56
C LEU A 40 8.24 6.31 2.18
N ARG A 41 7.72 6.26 3.41
CA ARG A 41 7.43 5.01 4.10
C ARG A 41 6.26 4.30 3.47
N VAL A 42 6.51 3.09 3.02
CA VAL A 42 5.51 2.27 2.32
C VAL A 42 4.48 1.66 3.28
N TYR A 43 4.88 1.30 4.50
CA TYR A 43 4.03 0.59 5.46
C TYR A 43 2.70 1.31 5.81
N PRO A 44 2.69 2.63 6.14
CA PRO A 44 1.45 3.34 6.45
C PRO A 44 0.41 3.29 5.34
N TYR A 45 0.83 3.47 4.09
CA TYR A 45 -0.09 3.43 2.95
C TYR A 45 -0.64 2.03 2.71
N ARG A 46 0.19 0.99 2.82
CA ARG A 46 -0.26 -0.41 2.70
C ARG A 46 -1.29 -0.77 3.76
N TYR A 47 -1.01 -0.42 5.01
CA TYR A 47 -1.93 -0.71 6.12
C TYR A 47 -3.25 0.02 5.94
N ARG A 48 -3.23 1.34 5.68
CA ARG A 48 -4.45 2.12 5.46
C ARG A 48 -5.25 1.60 4.26
N ALA A 49 -4.58 1.25 3.17
CA ALA A 49 -5.21 0.71 1.98
C ALA A 49 -5.89 -0.64 2.25
N ALA A 50 -5.24 -1.55 2.99
CA ALA A 50 -5.85 -2.81 3.41
C ALA A 50 -7.10 -2.59 4.29
N VAL A 51 -7.01 -1.71 5.28
CA VAL A 51 -8.14 -1.35 6.14
C VAL A 51 -9.31 -0.75 5.34
N LEU A 52 -9.03 0.06 4.32
CA LEU A 52 -10.03 0.63 3.42
C LEU A 52 -10.67 -0.45 2.55
N MET A 53 -9.88 -1.38 2.01
CA MET A 53 -10.37 -2.52 1.23
C MET A 53 -11.29 -3.41 2.07
N ASP A 54 -10.89 -3.77 3.30
CA ASP A 54 -11.72 -4.53 4.24
C ASP A 54 -13.01 -3.80 4.63
N SER A 55 -13.03 -2.48 4.49
CA SER A 55 -14.20 -1.63 4.78
C SER A 55 -15.04 -1.35 3.52
N HIS A 56 -14.84 -2.07 2.42
CA HIS A 56 -15.53 -1.87 1.14
C HIS A 56 -15.41 -0.43 0.59
N LYS A 57 -14.24 0.18 0.81
CA LYS A 57 -13.87 1.51 0.30
C LYS A 57 -12.76 1.37 -0.73
N GLU A 58 -13.01 0.59 -1.78
CA GLU A 58 -11.99 0.12 -2.72
C GLU A 58 -11.35 1.29 -3.49
N ALA A 59 -12.15 2.28 -3.89
CA ALA A 59 -11.66 3.48 -4.56
C ALA A 59 -10.70 4.29 -3.67
N GLU A 60 -11.02 4.43 -2.37
CA GLU A 60 -10.17 5.11 -1.40
C GLU A 60 -8.88 4.31 -1.16
N ALA A 61 -8.97 2.97 -1.11
CA ALA A 61 -7.81 2.08 -0.96
C ALA A 61 -6.83 2.20 -2.14
N ILE A 62 -7.34 2.21 -3.37
CA ILE A 62 -6.51 2.40 -4.58
C ILE A 62 -5.89 3.80 -4.61
N ALA A 63 -6.65 4.83 -4.21
CA ALA A 63 -6.12 6.19 -4.10
C ALA A 63 -5.00 6.28 -3.05
N GLU A 64 -5.13 5.59 -1.92
CA GLU A 64 -4.11 5.50 -0.87
C GLU A 64 -2.77 4.99 -1.42
N LEU A 65 -2.79 3.86 -2.13
CA LEU A 65 -1.60 3.28 -2.76
C LEU A 65 -1.05 4.18 -3.87
N SER A 66 -1.93 4.84 -4.62
CA SER A 66 -1.54 5.75 -5.69
C SER A 66 -0.77 6.96 -5.17
N ARG A 67 -1.13 7.48 -3.98
CA ARG A 67 -0.35 8.54 -3.32
C ARG A 67 1.07 8.07 -2.99
N ALA A 68 1.22 6.85 -2.46
CA ALA A 68 2.52 6.30 -2.13
C ALA A 68 3.40 6.10 -3.39
N ILE A 69 2.82 5.53 -4.44
CA ILE A 69 3.50 5.27 -5.73
C ILE A 69 3.95 6.57 -6.40
N ALA A 70 3.21 7.67 -6.23
CA ALA A 70 3.60 8.98 -6.75
C ALA A 70 4.91 9.51 -6.13
N PHE A 71 5.22 9.14 -4.89
CA PHE A 71 6.50 9.46 -4.25
C PHE A 71 7.60 8.47 -4.62
N LYS A 72 7.27 7.17 -4.58
CA LYS A 72 8.20 6.09 -4.92
C LYS A 72 7.43 4.90 -5.48
N ALA A 73 7.70 4.59 -6.75
CA ALA A 73 7.27 3.32 -7.34
C ALA A 73 8.02 2.17 -6.67
N ASP A 74 7.33 1.47 -5.77
CA ASP A 74 7.83 0.28 -5.08
C ASP A 74 7.15 -0.97 -5.64
N LEU A 75 7.91 -2.05 -5.81
CA LEU A 75 7.42 -3.30 -6.37
C LEU A 75 6.23 -3.87 -5.58
N HIS A 76 6.29 -3.79 -4.24
CA HIS A 76 5.21 -4.27 -3.38
C HIS A 76 3.96 -3.41 -3.48
N LEU A 77 4.11 -2.10 -3.69
CA LEU A 77 2.98 -1.19 -3.86
C LEU A 77 2.29 -1.41 -5.21
N LEU A 78 3.07 -1.61 -6.28
CA LEU A 78 2.55 -1.94 -7.60
C LEU A 78 1.81 -3.27 -7.58
N HIS A 79 2.40 -4.31 -6.98
CA HIS A 79 1.75 -5.61 -6.85
C HIS A 79 0.43 -5.51 -6.07
N LEU A 80 0.43 -4.83 -4.92
CA LEU A 80 -0.78 -4.66 -4.11
C LEU A 80 -1.87 -3.87 -4.84
N ARG A 81 -1.51 -2.79 -5.54
CA ARG A 81 -2.48 -1.99 -6.29
C ARG A 81 -3.02 -2.75 -7.51
N ALA A 82 -2.19 -3.57 -8.17
CA ALA A 82 -2.64 -4.47 -9.23
C ALA A 82 -3.69 -5.48 -8.73
N ALA A 83 -3.45 -6.10 -7.57
CA ALA A 83 -4.40 -7.01 -6.93
C ALA A 83 -5.71 -6.30 -6.55
N PHE A 84 -5.65 -5.05 -6.12
CA PHE A 84 -6.84 -4.26 -5.81
C PHE A 84 -7.64 -3.91 -7.07
N HIS A 85 -6.95 -3.55 -8.16
CA HIS A 85 -7.58 -3.34 -9.46
C HIS A 85 -8.23 -4.63 -10.00
N GLU A 86 -7.56 -5.78 -9.87
CA GLU A 86 -8.13 -7.10 -10.21
C GLU A 86 -9.40 -7.37 -9.40
N HIS A 87 -9.37 -7.13 -8.09
CA HIS A 87 -10.52 -7.34 -7.20
C HIS A 87 -11.75 -6.52 -7.61
N VAL A 88 -11.57 -5.26 -8.02
CA VAL A 88 -12.68 -4.39 -8.46
C VAL A 88 -13.04 -4.58 -9.94
N GLY A 89 -12.38 -5.49 -10.66
CA GLY A 89 -12.60 -5.74 -12.08
C GLY A 89 -11.99 -4.71 -13.02
N ASP A 90 -11.12 -3.83 -12.54
CA ASP A 90 -10.35 -2.89 -13.37
C ASP A 90 -9.13 -3.60 -13.98
N VAL A 91 -9.40 -4.41 -15.01
CA VAL A 91 -8.39 -5.18 -15.76
C VAL A 91 -7.28 -4.28 -16.30
N MET A 92 -7.64 -3.10 -16.82
CA MET A 92 -6.68 -2.16 -17.40
C MET A 92 -5.74 -1.57 -16.35
N GLY A 93 -6.29 -1.19 -15.19
CA GLY A 93 -5.51 -0.72 -14.04
C GLY A 93 -4.54 -1.80 -13.54
N ALA A 94 -5.01 -3.04 -13.42
CA ALA A 94 -4.19 -4.16 -12.99
C ALA A 94 -3.05 -4.44 -13.97
N LEU A 95 -3.32 -4.58 -15.27
CA LEU A 95 -2.27 -4.82 -16.29
C LEU A 95 -1.24 -3.71 -16.35
N ARG A 96 -1.65 -2.44 -16.17
CA ARG A 96 -0.72 -1.31 -16.12
C ARG A 96 0.28 -1.46 -14.97
N ASP A 97 -0.21 -1.83 -13.80
CA ASP A 97 0.65 -2.02 -12.63
C ASP A 97 1.51 -3.28 -12.76
N CYS A 98 0.99 -4.36 -13.35
CA CYS A 98 1.77 -5.54 -13.71
C CYS A 98 2.97 -5.18 -14.61
N ARG A 99 2.71 -4.44 -15.69
CA ARG A 99 3.75 -4.03 -16.64
C ARG A 99 4.79 -3.13 -15.98
N ALA A 100 4.36 -2.21 -15.12
CA ALA A 100 5.27 -1.36 -14.36
C ALA A 100 6.17 -2.19 -13.43
N ALA A 101 5.60 -3.14 -12.69
CA ALA A 101 6.35 -4.02 -11.80
C ALA A 101 7.33 -4.93 -12.57
N LEU A 102 6.88 -5.55 -13.66
CA LEU A 102 7.72 -6.42 -14.51
C LEU A 102 8.80 -5.65 -15.28
N SER A 103 8.65 -4.34 -15.46
CA SER A 103 9.73 -3.49 -16.00
C SER A 103 10.88 -3.30 -15.01
N VAL A 104 10.59 -3.40 -13.71
CA VAL A 104 11.58 -3.31 -12.62
C VAL A 104 12.20 -4.67 -12.35
N ASP A 105 11.36 -5.72 -12.26
CA ASP A 105 11.80 -7.10 -12.11
C ASP A 105 11.04 -8.02 -13.09
N PRO A 106 11.62 -8.34 -14.25
CA PRO A 106 11.01 -9.21 -15.25
C PRO A 106 10.73 -10.63 -14.77
N ASN A 107 11.41 -11.10 -13.71
CA ASN A 107 11.32 -12.47 -13.21
C ASN A 107 10.46 -12.56 -11.94
N HIS A 108 9.73 -11.51 -11.58
CA HIS A 108 8.85 -11.54 -10.41
C HIS A 108 7.68 -12.51 -10.63
N GLN A 109 7.79 -13.68 -10.03
CA GLN A 109 6.86 -14.80 -10.23
C GLN A 109 5.39 -14.44 -9.92
N GLU A 110 5.11 -13.87 -8.74
CA GLU A 110 3.73 -13.49 -8.36
C GLU A 110 3.11 -12.47 -9.33
N MET A 111 3.93 -11.52 -9.82
CA MET A 111 3.48 -10.50 -10.76
C MET A 111 3.18 -11.09 -12.15
N LEU A 112 3.97 -12.07 -12.60
CA LEU A 112 3.72 -12.82 -13.84
C LEU A 112 2.43 -13.66 -13.75
N GLU A 113 2.18 -14.28 -12.60
CA GLU A 113 0.95 -15.04 -12.34
C GLU A 113 -0.27 -14.13 -12.35
N LEU A 114 -0.19 -12.98 -11.66
CA LEU A 114 -1.25 -11.98 -11.66
C LEU A 114 -1.49 -11.41 -13.07
N HIS A 115 -0.43 -11.05 -13.80
CA HIS A 115 -0.54 -10.59 -15.18
C HIS A 115 -1.26 -11.62 -16.06
N SER A 116 -0.87 -12.89 -15.97
CA SER A 116 -1.46 -13.97 -16.77
C SER A 116 -2.94 -14.19 -16.45
N ARG A 117 -3.30 -14.16 -15.15
CA ARG A 117 -4.69 -14.26 -14.69
C ARG A 117 -5.53 -13.10 -15.19
N VAL A 118 -5.09 -11.86 -14.99
CA VAL A 118 -5.79 -10.66 -15.44
C VAL A 118 -5.94 -10.62 -16.97
N ASN A 119 -4.89 -11.00 -17.71
CA ASN A 119 -4.92 -11.02 -19.18
C ASN A 119 -5.84 -12.11 -19.75
N SER A 120 -6.17 -13.15 -18.98
CA SER A 120 -7.15 -14.18 -19.40
C SER A 120 -8.60 -13.73 -19.26
N HIS A 121 -8.84 -12.62 -18.55
CA HIS A 121 -10.16 -11.99 -18.39
C HIS A 121 -10.46 -10.94 -19.48
N GLU A 122 -9.54 -10.73 -20.42
CA GLU A 122 -9.74 -9.88 -21.60
C GLU A 122 -10.53 -10.68 -22.66
N PRO A 123 -11.70 -10.21 -23.13
CA PRO A 123 -12.54 -10.92 -24.11
C PRO A 123 -11.94 -10.98 -25.52
#